data_AF-A0A8G1UKT2-F1
#
_entry.id   AF-A0A8G1UKT2-F1
#
_cell.length_a   1.000
_cell.length_b   1.000
_cell.length_c   1.000
_cell.angle_alpha   90.00
_cell.angle_beta   90.00
_cell.angle_gamma   90.00
#
_symmetry.space_group_name_H-M   'P 1'
#
loop_
_entity.id
_entity.type
_entity.pdbx_description
1 polymer ?
#
loop_
_entity_poly.entity_id
_entity_poly.type
_entity_poly.pdbx_seq_one_letter_code
_entity_poly.pdbx_strand_id
1 'polypeptide(L)'
;MIEAVLFDLDGTLVDHDGAAESAVLAGVAAELSGRGFDRDEVLRFWRGLERVEYDRYLTGEVTVQQQRRNRAVGLAAHLGLGEWPADRADAWFAGYLRRYERSWRAYPDAPRAVRELGASRRTGVITNGEGDVQRRKLRAVGLDVLVPHTTASAEAGCAKPDPEIFRLACRALGVPPSAPRTSATGSTWTRRRPPPPGCWASGWTASRAARSRPCRGCTRWPRSPRCCTEPAAAALSPRRSSRPLARPHARASAGPGARCPAERAGGSRRGCGPVGAAAAYRRPRQSAVRRRISGGRSGVDARRRVAMLLESAGGTYPEQAGIVLADRAEPLWQLLVLSNLASARIHGSIAVTGTAALIAAGAGTPAGTLELGRLHCKEALIAGRYRHFAEGTATRLNDCARLAEDEYGGDLRGLAAAAQYRPDRTRALLQRFPGIGPAGAAAFCRDAQAVWPHLRPALDARVPVGAERLGLPVEPDRLAALVDPSDLHRLADALVRVALDPELAERVLDAEQEPAAERLPVH
;
A
#
# COMPACT_ATOMS: atom_id res chain seq x y z
N MET A 1 6.11 26.69 -14.29
CA MET A 1 7.39 25.96 -14.12
C MET A 1 7.33 25.25 -12.78
N ILE A 2 8.01 24.12 -12.56
CA ILE A 2 8.05 23.47 -11.23
C ILE A 2 9.14 24.16 -10.40
N GLU A 3 8.75 24.84 -9.31
CA GLU A 3 9.65 25.65 -8.47
C GLU A 3 10.23 24.88 -7.27
N ALA A 4 9.54 23.84 -6.80
CA ALA A 4 9.98 23.00 -5.69
C ALA A 4 9.73 21.51 -5.93
N VAL A 5 10.57 20.68 -5.30
CA VAL A 5 10.43 19.23 -5.23
C VAL A 5 10.43 18.80 -3.77
N LEU A 6 9.37 18.12 -3.36
CA LEU A 6 9.20 17.58 -2.02
C LEU A 6 9.36 16.06 -2.07
N PHE A 7 10.34 15.54 -1.33
CA PHE A 7 10.61 14.12 -1.23
C PHE A 7 9.94 13.53 0.00
N ASP A 8 9.42 12.31 -0.13
CA ASP A 8 9.27 11.46 1.03
C ASP A 8 10.65 11.00 1.53
N LEU A 9 10.77 10.56 2.79
CA LEU A 9 12.05 10.16 3.37
C LEU A 9 12.24 8.64 3.36
N ASP A 10 11.51 7.95 4.23
CA ASP A 10 11.63 6.51 4.42
C ASP A 10 11.02 5.75 3.24
N GLY A 11 11.82 4.88 2.61
CA GLY A 11 11.41 4.15 1.41
C GLY A 11 11.49 4.96 0.11
N THR A 12 11.97 6.21 0.18
CA THR A 12 12.19 7.09 -0.99
C THR A 12 13.64 7.58 -1.07
N LEU A 13 14.12 8.32 -0.08
CA LEU A 13 15.52 8.76 -0.01
C LEU A 13 16.37 7.80 0.83
N VAL A 14 15.80 7.28 1.92
CA VAL A 14 16.48 6.40 2.87
C VAL A 14 15.89 5.00 2.83
N ASP A 15 16.77 3.98 2.80
CA ASP A 15 16.42 2.57 2.83
C ASP A 15 16.06 2.12 4.26
N HIS A 16 14.87 2.53 4.71
CA HIS A 16 14.31 2.16 6.00
C HIS A 16 14.18 0.64 6.17
N ASP A 17 13.58 -0.02 5.17
CA ASP A 17 13.33 -1.46 5.19
C ASP A 17 14.65 -2.23 5.34
N GLY A 18 15.65 -1.88 4.54
CA GLY A 18 16.95 -2.53 4.58
C GLY A 18 17.71 -2.27 5.89
N ALA A 19 17.53 -1.10 6.52
CA ALA A 19 18.09 -0.82 7.84
C ALA A 19 17.42 -1.67 8.94
N ALA A 20 16.09 -1.79 8.91
CA ALA A 20 15.32 -2.60 9.85
C ALA A 20 15.64 -4.10 9.70
N GLU A 21 15.72 -4.59 8.46
CA GLU A 21 16.15 -5.96 8.14
C GLU A 21 17.55 -6.25 8.69
N SER A 22 18.51 -5.35 8.42
CA SER A 22 19.89 -5.52 8.88
C SER A 22 19.96 -5.58 10.41
N ALA A 23 19.17 -4.74 11.08
CA ALA A 23 19.15 -4.65 12.54
C ALA A 23 18.57 -5.89 13.22
N VAL A 24 17.41 -6.38 12.76
CA VAL A 24 16.78 -7.57 13.37
C VAL A 24 17.62 -8.81 13.12
N LEU A 25 18.15 -9.00 11.90
CA LEU A 25 18.96 -10.16 11.56
C LEU A 25 20.26 -10.21 12.34
N ALA A 26 20.91 -9.06 12.54
CA ALA A 26 22.10 -8.96 13.38
C ALA A 26 21.79 -9.20 14.87
N GLY A 27 20.63 -8.77 15.35
CA GLY A 27 20.14 -9.08 16.70
C GLY A 27 19.90 -10.57 16.91
N VAL A 28 19.21 -11.23 15.97
CA VAL A 28 18.92 -12.67 16.01
C VAL A 28 20.20 -13.50 15.91
N ALA A 29 21.13 -13.13 15.03
CA ALA A 29 22.41 -13.82 14.92
C ALA A 29 23.21 -13.81 16.23
N ALA A 30 23.14 -12.71 17.00
CA ALA A 30 23.78 -12.61 18.30
C ALA A 30 23.17 -13.57 19.34
N GLU A 31 21.84 -13.68 19.40
CA GLU A 31 21.14 -14.59 20.32
C GLU A 31 21.35 -16.08 19.97
N LEU A 32 21.50 -16.39 18.69
CA LEU A 32 21.61 -17.77 18.23
C LEU A 32 23.04 -18.32 18.27
N SER A 33 24.03 -17.49 18.61
CA SER A 33 25.44 -17.89 18.82
C SER A 33 26.01 -18.75 17.69
N GLY A 34 25.71 -18.38 16.44
CA GLY A 34 26.19 -19.10 15.24
C GLY A 34 25.30 -20.24 14.77
N ARG A 35 24.20 -20.57 15.48
CA ARG A 35 23.16 -21.45 14.93
C ARG A 35 22.51 -20.76 13.73
N GLY A 36 22.34 -21.52 12.65
CA GLY A 36 21.67 -21.03 11.45
C GLY A 36 20.19 -20.77 11.71
N PHE A 37 19.63 -19.81 10.97
CA PHE A 37 18.19 -19.50 11.00
C PHE A 37 17.72 -19.11 9.59
N ASP A 38 16.44 -19.32 9.33
CA ASP A 38 15.83 -18.88 8.07
C ASP A 38 15.59 -17.37 8.12
N ARG A 39 16.40 -16.64 7.34
CA ARG A 39 16.34 -15.18 7.25
C ARG A 39 14.98 -14.68 6.78
N ASP A 40 14.41 -15.32 5.76
CA ASP A 40 13.16 -14.84 5.16
C ASP A 40 11.99 -15.04 6.12
N GLU A 41 12.06 -16.10 6.92
CA GLU A 41 11.07 -16.41 7.94
C GLU A 41 11.11 -15.41 9.11
N VAL A 42 12.30 -15.13 9.66
CA VAL A 42 12.49 -14.11 10.70
C VAL A 42 12.00 -12.75 10.23
N LEU A 43 12.32 -12.35 9.00
CA LEU A 43 11.86 -11.06 8.46
C LEU A 43 10.35 -11.01 8.27
N ARG A 44 9.71 -12.10 7.81
CA ARG A 44 8.24 -12.17 7.71
C ARG A 44 7.60 -12.04 9.08
N PHE A 45 8.10 -12.78 10.06
CA PHE A 45 7.56 -12.78 11.42
C PHE A 45 7.74 -11.41 12.10
N TRP A 46 8.95 -10.83 12.03
CA TRP A 46 9.24 -9.51 12.58
C TRP A 46 8.35 -8.40 12.02
N ARG A 47 8.10 -8.41 10.71
CA ARG A 47 7.17 -7.48 10.06
C ARG A 47 5.72 -7.69 10.47
N GLY A 48 5.34 -8.95 10.71
CA GLY A 48 4.02 -9.30 11.26
C GLY A 48 3.83 -8.71 12.64
N LEU A 49 4.79 -8.94 13.55
CA LEU A 49 4.80 -8.37 14.90
C LEU A 49 4.78 -6.84 14.87
N GLU A 50 5.60 -6.22 14.01
CA GLU A 50 5.61 -4.77 13.85
C GLU A 50 4.23 -4.23 13.50
N ARG A 51 3.54 -4.84 12.53
CA ARG A 51 2.20 -4.43 12.12
C ARG A 51 1.23 -4.51 13.30
N VAL A 52 1.14 -5.67 13.95
CA VAL A 52 0.20 -5.91 15.06
C VAL A 52 0.45 -4.95 16.22
N GLU A 53 1.70 -4.87 16.68
CA GLU A 53 2.04 -4.10 17.88
C GLU A 53 2.06 -2.59 17.62
N TYR A 54 2.40 -2.16 16.40
CA TYR A 54 2.23 -0.76 16.00
C TYR A 54 0.76 -0.38 15.92
N ASP A 55 -0.12 -1.25 15.42
CA ASP A 55 -1.56 -1.00 15.39
C ASP A 55 -2.14 -0.85 16.81
N ARG A 56 -1.75 -1.72 17.74
CA ARG A 56 -2.15 -1.61 19.16
C ARG A 56 -1.61 -0.33 19.82
N TYR A 57 -0.43 0.13 19.41
CA TYR A 57 0.08 1.44 19.82
C TYR A 57 -0.74 2.58 19.20
N LEU A 58 -1.18 2.44 17.94
CA LEU A 58 -2.04 3.43 17.29
C LEU A 58 -3.43 3.54 17.94
N THR A 59 -3.97 2.43 18.44
CA THR A 59 -5.22 2.43 19.23
C THR A 59 -5.04 2.89 20.67
N GLY A 60 -3.79 3.01 21.13
CA GLY A 60 -3.46 3.35 22.51
C GLY A 60 -3.75 2.22 23.49
N GLU A 61 -3.91 0.98 23.02
CA GLU A 61 -4.00 -0.23 23.85
C GLU A 61 -2.67 -0.55 24.54
N VAL A 62 -1.57 -0.22 23.88
CA VAL A 62 -0.22 -0.40 24.42
C VAL A 62 0.57 0.90 24.32
N THR A 63 1.47 1.10 25.27
CA THR A 63 2.43 2.20 25.20
C THR A 63 3.49 1.93 24.14
N VAL A 64 4.23 2.96 23.73
CA VAL A 64 5.38 2.80 22.83
C VAL A 64 6.43 1.86 23.40
N GLN A 65 6.58 1.78 24.72
CA GLN A 65 7.51 0.84 25.35
C GLN A 65 6.94 -0.59 25.32
N GLN A 66 5.66 -0.74 25.61
CA GLN A 66 5.03 -2.06 25.64
C GLN A 66 4.97 -2.71 24.25
N GLN A 67 4.71 -1.97 23.17
CA GLN A 67 4.76 -2.54 21.81
C GLN A 67 6.16 -3.06 21.46
N ARG A 68 7.23 -2.34 21.87
CA ARG A 68 8.63 -2.76 21.66
C ARG A 68 8.93 -4.06 22.40
N ARG A 69 8.50 -4.12 23.66
CA ARG A 69 8.63 -5.31 24.51
C ARG A 69 7.91 -6.50 23.90
N ASN A 70 6.64 -6.34 23.51
CA ASN A 70 5.84 -7.39 22.90
C ASN A 70 6.51 -7.95 21.63
N ARG A 71 7.06 -7.07 20.78
CA ARG A 71 7.81 -7.48 19.59
C ARG A 71 9.06 -8.31 19.94
N ALA A 72 9.85 -7.88 20.93
CA ALA A 72 11.04 -8.60 21.35
C ALA A 72 10.69 -9.97 21.96
N VAL A 73 9.70 -10.02 22.86
CA VAL A 73 9.22 -11.26 23.49
C VAL A 73 8.63 -12.21 22.44
N GLY A 74 7.80 -11.70 21.53
CA GLY A 74 7.21 -12.50 20.46
C GLY A 74 8.27 -13.11 19.54
N LEU A 75 9.29 -12.34 19.16
CA LEU A 75 10.41 -12.85 18.36
C LEU A 75 11.21 -13.92 19.11
N ALA A 76 11.46 -13.72 20.41
CA ALA A 76 12.17 -14.69 21.23
C ALA A 76 11.43 -16.03 21.34
N ALA A 77 10.12 -15.98 21.60
CA ALA A 77 9.27 -17.16 21.66
C ALA A 77 9.27 -17.91 20.32
N HIS A 78 9.12 -17.18 19.22
CA HIS A 78 9.16 -17.74 17.86
C HIS A 78 10.49 -18.44 17.52
N LEU A 79 11.60 -17.92 18.04
CA LEU A 79 12.93 -18.51 17.87
C LEU A 79 13.26 -19.62 18.89
N GLY A 80 12.34 -19.94 19.80
CA GLY A 80 12.58 -20.93 20.86
C GLY A 80 13.64 -20.51 21.87
N LEU A 81 13.79 -19.20 22.12
CA LEU A 81 14.78 -18.62 23.05
C LEU A 81 14.30 -18.57 24.51
N GLY A 82 13.17 -19.23 24.80
CA GLY A 82 12.50 -19.22 26.10
C GLY A 82 11.77 -17.91 26.38
N GLU A 83 11.27 -17.77 27.60
CA GLU A 83 10.58 -16.57 28.06
C GLU A 83 11.59 -15.46 28.36
N TRP A 84 11.26 -14.24 27.93
CA TRP A 84 12.08 -13.06 28.16
C TRP A 84 11.40 -12.14 29.18
N PRO A 85 12.05 -11.92 30.34
CA PRO A 85 11.66 -10.88 31.27
C PRO A 85 11.68 -9.49 30.61
N ALA A 86 10.92 -8.55 31.17
CA ALA A 86 10.71 -7.22 30.59
C ALA A 86 12.02 -6.43 30.38
N ASP A 87 12.93 -6.47 31.35
CA ASP A 87 14.24 -5.82 31.28
C ASP A 87 15.13 -6.37 30.15
N ARG A 88 15.15 -7.70 29.97
CA ARG A 88 15.87 -8.34 28.86
C ARG A 88 15.27 -7.94 27.52
N ALA A 89 13.95 -8.01 27.38
CA ALA A 89 13.25 -7.64 26.14
C ALA A 89 13.49 -6.18 25.77
N ASP A 90 13.42 -5.29 26.75
CA ASP A 90 13.67 -3.86 26.59
C ASP A 90 15.14 -3.59 26.19
N ALA A 91 16.10 -4.27 26.83
CA ALA A 91 17.52 -4.17 26.49
C ALA A 91 17.83 -4.68 25.07
N TRP A 92 17.21 -5.80 24.66
CA TRP A 92 17.36 -6.34 23.31
C TRP A 92 16.80 -5.36 22.27
N PHE A 93 15.61 -4.81 22.50
CA PHE A 93 15.00 -3.86 21.58
C PHE A 93 15.78 -2.54 21.50
N ALA A 94 16.35 -2.06 22.61
CA ALA A 94 17.29 -0.94 22.60
C ALA A 94 18.53 -1.26 21.74
N GLY A 95 19.02 -2.50 21.79
CA GLY A 95 20.06 -3.01 20.89
C GLY A 95 19.64 -3.03 19.43
N TYR A 96 18.41 -3.45 19.12
CA TYR A 96 17.82 -3.37 17.78
C TYR A 96 17.81 -1.92 17.27
N LEU A 97 17.35 -0.95 18.07
CA LEU A 97 17.33 0.45 17.68
C LEU A 97 18.73 0.98 17.35
N ARG A 98 19.75 0.68 18.18
CA ARG A 98 21.14 1.06 17.88
C ARG A 98 21.66 0.47 16.56
N ARG A 99 21.35 -0.80 16.28
CA ARG A 99 21.73 -1.45 15.01
C ARG A 99 20.98 -0.86 13.82
N TYR A 100 19.71 -0.52 14.01
CA TYR A 100 18.86 0.13 13.01
C TYR A 100 19.42 1.51 12.62
N GLU A 101 19.74 2.35 13.60
CA GLU A 101 20.34 3.68 13.36
C GLU A 101 21.69 3.57 12.63
N ARG A 102 22.55 2.64 13.04
CA ARG A 102 23.84 2.37 12.38
C ARG A 102 23.69 1.83 10.95
N SER A 103 22.53 1.27 10.61
CA SER A 103 22.25 0.69 9.30
C SER A 103 21.55 1.66 8.36
N TRP A 104 21.27 2.90 8.79
CA TRP A 104 20.71 3.93 7.92
C TRP A 104 21.62 4.19 6.73
N ARG A 105 21.02 4.15 5.54
CA ARG A 105 21.70 4.39 4.27
C ARG A 105 20.74 5.04 3.30
N ALA A 106 21.22 6.03 2.55
CA ALA A 106 20.47 6.52 1.40
C ALA A 106 20.37 5.41 0.34
N TYR A 107 19.31 5.44 -0.48
CA TYR A 107 19.33 4.67 -1.72
C TYR A 107 20.49 5.14 -2.60
N PRO A 108 21.17 4.24 -3.34
CA PRO A 108 22.39 4.61 -4.09
C PRO A 108 22.22 5.76 -5.08
N ASP A 109 21.03 5.91 -5.65
CA ASP A 109 20.65 6.95 -6.62
C ASP A 109 20.11 8.24 -5.97
N ALA A 110 19.69 8.20 -4.70
CA ALA A 110 19.05 9.32 -4.03
C ALA A 110 19.93 10.59 -3.97
N PRO A 111 21.21 10.55 -3.55
CA PRO A 111 22.03 11.77 -3.48
C PRO A 111 22.20 12.46 -4.84
N ARG A 112 22.34 11.68 -5.91
CA ARG A 112 22.44 12.20 -7.27
C ARG A 112 21.13 12.85 -7.70
N ALA A 113 20.01 12.14 -7.52
CA ALA A 113 18.69 12.63 -7.92
C ALA A 113 18.31 13.93 -7.20
N VAL A 114 18.55 14.01 -5.88
CA VAL A 114 18.29 15.23 -5.10
C VAL A 114 19.15 16.39 -5.60
N ARG A 115 20.45 16.16 -5.90
CA ARG A 115 21.34 17.20 -6.41
C ARG A 115 20.91 17.72 -7.79
N GLU A 116 20.58 16.82 -8.71
CA GLU A 116 20.13 17.18 -10.07
C GLU A 116 18.80 17.96 -10.02
N LEU A 117 17.87 17.55 -9.16
CA LEU A 117 16.58 18.24 -9.00
C LEU A 117 16.74 19.59 -8.29
N GLY A 118 17.66 19.67 -7.32
CA GLY A 118 17.98 20.88 -6.56
C GLY A 118 18.81 21.92 -7.31
N ALA A 119 19.41 21.56 -8.45
CA ALA A 119 20.24 22.49 -9.23
C ALA A 119 19.47 23.72 -9.74
N SER A 120 18.14 23.60 -9.91
CA SER A 120 17.30 24.70 -10.41
C SER A 120 15.98 24.84 -9.65
N ARG A 121 15.81 24.13 -8.52
CA ARG A 121 14.54 24.07 -7.76
C ARG A 121 14.84 23.99 -6.28
N ARG A 122 13.89 24.43 -5.46
CA ARG A 122 13.97 24.22 -4.02
C ARG A 122 13.63 22.78 -3.68
N THR A 123 14.35 22.19 -2.74
CA THR A 123 14.17 20.79 -2.32
C THR A 123 13.85 20.72 -0.84
N GLY A 124 12.93 19.83 -0.49
CA GLY A 124 12.57 19.58 0.90
C GLY A 124 12.05 18.16 1.12
N VAL A 125 11.88 17.78 2.38
CA VAL A 125 11.35 16.48 2.78
C VAL A 125 10.00 16.65 3.48
N ILE A 126 9.05 15.77 3.19
CA ILE A 126 7.83 15.58 3.96
C ILE A 126 7.79 14.16 4.50
N THR A 127 7.60 14.00 5.81
CA THR A 127 7.61 12.69 6.48
C THR A 127 6.52 12.58 7.54
N ASN A 128 5.98 11.37 7.73
CA ASN A 128 5.05 11.07 8.83
C ASN A 128 5.77 10.62 10.12
N GLY A 129 7.11 10.75 10.17
CA GLY A 129 7.89 10.40 11.35
C GLY A 129 8.10 11.57 12.30
N GLU A 130 8.85 11.30 13.37
CA GLU A 130 9.23 12.28 14.38
C GLU A 130 10.40 13.15 13.88
N GLY A 131 10.25 14.47 13.96
CA GLY A 131 11.13 15.40 13.26
C GLY A 131 12.61 15.27 13.62
N ASP A 132 12.93 15.12 14.90
CA ASP A 132 14.32 14.95 15.35
C ASP A 132 14.95 13.67 14.83
N VAL A 133 14.22 12.56 14.83
CA VAL A 133 14.68 11.28 14.28
C VAL A 133 14.96 11.43 12.78
N GLN A 134 14.06 12.09 12.06
CA GLN A 134 14.15 12.23 10.60
C GLN A 134 15.28 13.17 10.18
N ARG A 135 15.51 14.27 10.92
CA ARG A 135 16.68 15.13 10.72
C ARG A 135 18.00 14.43 11.05
N ARG A 136 18.06 13.63 12.12
CA ARG A 136 19.25 12.80 12.42
C ARG A 136 19.54 11.81 11.31
N LYS A 137 18.50 11.18 10.75
CA LYS A 137 18.61 10.25 9.64
C LYS A 137 19.18 10.93 8.39
N LEU A 138 18.67 12.10 8.02
CA LEU A 138 19.21 12.89 6.90
C LEU A 138 20.68 13.26 7.08
N ARG A 139 21.09 13.67 8.29
CA ARG A 139 22.50 13.92 8.62
C ARG A 139 23.36 12.66 8.50
N ALA A 140 22.88 11.53 9.04
CA ALA A 140 23.60 10.27 9.01
C ALA A 140 23.86 9.77 7.57
N VAL A 141 22.98 10.09 6.63
CA VAL A 141 23.13 9.70 5.21
C VAL A 141 23.68 10.83 4.32
N GLY A 142 24.06 11.97 4.90
CA GLY A 142 24.65 13.11 4.18
C GLY A 142 23.71 13.82 3.20
N LEU A 143 22.39 13.78 3.45
CA LEU A 143 21.39 14.45 2.60
C LEU A 143 20.84 15.75 3.20
N ASP A 144 21.12 16.05 4.47
CA ASP A 144 20.63 17.23 5.19
C ASP A 144 20.97 18.54 4.48
N VAL A 145 22.17 18.65 3.90
CA VAL A 145 22.58 19.84 3.12
C VAL A 145 21.80 19.96 1.80
N LEU A 146 21.40 18.84 1.19
CA LEU A 146 20.71 18.81 -0.09
C LEU A 146 19.18 18.99 0.04
N VAL A 147 18.62 18.72 1.22
CA VAL A 147 17.21 18.92 1.57
C VAL A 147 17.11 19.64 2.92
N PRO A 148 17.44 20.95 2.96
CA PRO A 148 17.57 21.69 4.23
C PRO A 148 16.24 21.86 4.98
N HIS A 149 15.10 21.73 4.30
CA HIS A 149 13.78 21.85 4.90
C HIS A 149 13.14 20.47 5.07
N THR A 150 12.78 20.13 6.30
CA THR A 150 12.07 18.89 6.63
C THR A 150 10.78 19.24 7.36
N THR A 151 9.64 18.83 6.79
CA THR A 151 8.32 18.93 7.42
C THR A 151 7.90 17.56 7.94
N ALA A 152 7.89 17.40 9.26
CA ALA A 152 7.52 16.17 9.94
C ALA A 152 6.10 16.27 10.50
N SER A 153 5.31 15.21 10.39
CA SER A 153 3.91 15.24 10.82
C SER A 153 3.72 15.49 12.31
N ALA A 154 4.65 15.00 13.15
CA ALA A 154 4.62 15.20 14.59
C ALA A 154 4.72 16.68 14.98
N GLU A 155 5.42 17.48 14.17
CA GLU A 155 5.58 18.92 14.37
C GLU A 155 4.47 19.71 13.66
N ALA A 156 3.99 19.19 12.52
CA ALA A 156 2.99 19.83 11.69
C ALA A 156 1.55 19.70 12.22
N GLY A 157 1.30 18.82 13.20
CA GLY A 157 -0.05 18.51 13.71
C GLY A 157 -0.97 17.81 12.68
N CYS A 158 -0.44 17.52 11.49
CA CYS A 158 -1.11 16.85 10.39
C CYS A 158 -0.13 15.92 9.69
N ALA A 159 -0.62 14.84 9.08
CA ALA A 159 0.21 13.81 8.45
C ALA A 159 -0.22 13.57 7.01
N LYS A 160 0.69 13.15 6.14
CA LYS A 160 0.33 12.68 4.80
C LYS A 160 -0.75 11.59 4.94
N PRO A 161 -1.85 11.63 4.17
CA PRO A 161 -2.05 12.42 2.95
C PRO A 161 -2.74 13.79 3.13
N ASP A 162 -2.81 14.33 4.35
CA ASP A 162 -3.42 15.65 4.60
C ASP A 162 -2.78 16.73 3.73
N PRO A 163 -3.54 17.47 2.90
CA PRO A 163 -3.01 18.56 2.07
C PRO A 163 -2.25 19.62 2.87
N GLU A 164 -2.58 19.81 4.15
CA GLU A 164 -1.98 20.86 4.98
C GLU A 164 -0.48 20.62 5.23
N ILE A 165 -0.03 19.36 5.35
CA ILE A 165 1.40 19.07 5.51
C ILE A 165 2.19 19.48 4.26
N PHE A 166 1.58 19.38 3.07
CA PHE A 166 2.19 19.82 1.81
C PHE A 166 2.22 21.34 1.72
N ARG A 167 1.16 22.03 2.16
CA ARG A 167 1.13 23.50 2.23
C ARG A 167 2.19 24.03 3.20
N LEU A 168 2.31 23.42 4.38
CA LEU A 168 3.35 23.74 5.36
C LEU A 168 4.75 23.60 4.77
N ALA A 169 5.02 22.51 4.07
CA ALA A 169 6.31 22.31 3.41
C ALA A 169 6.57 23.32 2.29
N CYS A 170 5.54 23.68 1.52
CA CYS A 170 5.62 24.71 0.49
C CYS A 170 5.95 26.09 1.10
N ARG A 171 5.28 26.45 2.20
CA ARG A 171 5.55 27.67 2.97
C ARG A 171 6.97 27.68 3.52
N ALA A 172 7.45 26.56 4.08
CA ALA A 172 8.82 26.43 4.56
C ALA A 172 9.85 26.62 3.43
N LEU A 173 9.54 26.17 2.22
CA LEU A 173 10.35 26.41 1.03
C LEU A 173 10.14 27.80 0.42
N GLY A 174 9.26 28.65 0.95
CA GLY A 174 8.94 29.97 0.39
C GLY A 174 8.31 29.92 -1.01
N VAL A 175 7.66 28.81 -1.37
CA VAL A 175 7.01 28.61 -2.67
C VAL A 175 5.48 28.63 -2.46
N PRO A 176 4.72 29.46 -3.19
CA PRO A 176 3.27 29.43 -3.10
C PRO A 176 2.74 28.09 -3.63
N PRO A 177 1.84 27.40 -2.92
CA PRO A 177 1.19 26.22 -3.47
C PRO A 177 0.36 26.67 -4.68
N SER A 178 0.79 26.31 -5.90
CA SER A 178 0.07 26.73 -7.11
C SER A 178 -1.31 26.07 -7.16
N ALA A 179 -2.35 26.87 -7.42
CA ALA A 179 -3.68 26.38 -7.77
C ALA A 179 -3.61 25.41 -8.98
N PRO A 180 -4.49 24.40 -9.06
CA PRO A 180 -4.45 23.44 -10.17
C PRO A 180 -4.59 24.16 -11.52
N ARG A 181 -3.58 24.01 -12.40
CA ARG A 181 -3.72 24.35 -13.81
C ARG A 181 -4.62 23.31 -14.48
N THR A 182 -5.90 23.63 -14.62
CA THR A 182 -6.79 22.99 -15.58
C THR A 182 -6.39 23.41 -16.98
N SER A 183 -5.52 22.65 -17.66
CA SER A 183 -5.41 22.76 -19.12
C SER A 183 -6.28 21.68 -19.75
N ALA A 184 -7.46 22.09 -20.20
CA ALA A 184 -8.29 21.36 -21.13
C ALA A 184 -7.52 21.22 -22.46
N THR A 185 -7.05 20.01 -22.75
CA THR A 185 -6.89 19.46 -24.11
C THR A 185 -6.51 17.98 -23.95
N GLY A 186 -7.33 17.12 -24.53
CA GLY A 186 -7.33 15.69 -24.29
C GLY A 186 -6.10 14.96 -24.80
N SER A 187 -5.68 13.95 -24.02
CA SER A 187 -5.40 12.63 -24.57
C SER A 187 -5.66 11.57 -23.49
N THR A 188 -6.44 10.59 -23.90
CA THR A 188 -6.93 9.43 -23.15
C THR A 188 -5.78 8.55 -22.67
N TRP A 189 -5.76 8.22 -21.37
CA TRP A 189 -4.86 7.19 -20.84
C TRP A 189 -5.47 5.80 -21.03
N THR A 190 -5.08 5.09 -22.09
CA THR A 190 -5.29 3.65 -22.25
C THR A 190 -3.95 2.92 -22.22
N ARG A 191 -3.57 2.33 -21.07
CA ARG A 191 -2.92 0.99 -20.94
C ARG A 191 -2.51 0.63 -19.50
N ARG A 192 -3.12 -0.48 -19.04
CA ARG A 192 -2.55 -1.63 -18.31
C ARG A 192 -2.03 -1.56 -16.86
N ARG A 193 -2.03 -0.45 -16.11
CA ARG A 193 -1.84 -0.53 -14.64
C ARG A 193 -2.28 0.73 -13.89
N PRO A 194 -3.05 0.62 -12.79
CA PRO A 194 -3.40 1.79 -11.96
C PRO A 194 -2.16 2.34 -11.22
N PRO A 195 -2.14 3.63 -10.85
CA PRO A 195 -1.07 4.23 -10.06
C PRO A 195 -1.00 3.64 -8.64
N PRO A 196 0.16 3.67 -7.96
CA PRO A 196 0.33 3.13 -6.62
C PRO A 196 -0.17 4.12 -5.53
N PRO A 197 -0.34 3.65 -4.28
CA PRO A 197 -0.77 4.50 -3.17
C PRO A 197 0.32 5.52 -2.79
N GLY A 198 0.03 6.82 -2.92
CA GLY A 198 0.94 7.91 -2.50
C GLY A 198 1.05 9.09 -3.47
N CYS A 199 0.40 9.02 -4.63
CA CYS A 199 0.38 10.10 -5.61
C CYS A 199 -1.06 10.62 -5.75
N TRP A 200 -1.44 11.71 -5.08
CA TRP A 200 -2.72 12.39 -5.33
C TRP A 200 -2.57 13.90 -5.39
N ALA A 201 -3.34 14.48 -6.31
CA ALA A 201 -3.15 15.79 -6.87
C ALA A 201 -4.05 16.84 -6.19
N SER A 202 -3.41 17.94 -5.82
CA SER A 202 -3.99 19.28 -5.72
C SER A 202 -2.93 20.27 -6.22
N GLY A 203 -2.79 20.43 -7.54
CA GLY A 203 -1.73 21.25 -8.14
C GLY A 203 -0.31 20.64 -8.15
N TRP A 204 -0.13 19.45 -7.57
CA TRP A 204 1.16 18.74 -7.47
C TRP A 204 1.33 17.66 -8.54
N THR A 205 2.51 17.58 -9.16
CA THR A 205 2.88 16.44 -10.03
C THR A 205 3.67 15.42 -9.20
N ALA A 206 3.09 14.23 -9.00
CA ALA A 206 3.73 13.15 -8.27
C ALA A 206 4.36 12.15 -9.25
N SER A 207 5.62 11.77 -8.99
CA SER A 207 6.37 10.80 -9.78
C SER A 207 6.92 9.69 -8.89
N ARG A 208 7.01 8.46 -9.41
CA ARG A 208 7.49 7.28 -8.67
C ARG A 208 8.99 7.09 -8.91
N ALA A 209 9.77 6.92 -7.85
CA ALA A 209 11.09 6.31 -7.96
C ALA A 209 10.94 4.82 -8.34
N ALA A 210 11.38 4.43 -9.54
CA ALA A 210 11.39 3.04 -9.94
C ALA A 210 12.56 2.32 -9.25
N ARG A 211 12.26 1.35 -8.37
CA ARG A 211 13.30 0.50 -7.77
C ARG A 211 14.00 -0.29 -8.88
N SER A 212 15.27 -0.02 -9.13
CA SER A 212 16.10 -0.87 -9.98
C SER A 212 16.27 -2.23 -9.28
N ARG A 213 15.79 -3.29 -9.93
CA ARG A 213 16.09 -4.66 -9.50
C ARG A 213 17.59 -4.89 -9.70
N PRO A 214 18.34 -5.43 -8.71
CA PRO A 214 19.68 -5.90 -9.00
C PRO A 214 19.57 -7.01 -10.05
N CYS A 215 20.38 -6.90 -11.11
CA CYS A 215 20.47 -7.89 -12.17
C CYS A 215 20.86 -9.24 -11.54
N ARG A 216 19.98 -10.24 -11.63
CA ARG A 216 20.28 -11.62 -11.22
C ARG A 216 21.24 -12.20 -12.27
N GLY A 217 22.54 -12.23 -11.99
CA GLY A 217 23.48 -12.97 -12.86
C GLY A 217 24.98 -12.70 -12.69
N CYS A 218 25.42 -11.57 -12.12
CA CYS A 218 26.86 -11.28 -12.05
C CYS A 218 27.50 -11.70 -10.73
N THR A 219 27.82 -12.99 -10.59
CA THR A 219 28.80 -13.49 -9.62
C THR A 219 30.21 -13.34 -10.18
N ARG A 220 30.70 -12.11 -10.32
CA ARG A 220 32.14 -11.77 -10.34
C ARG A 220 32.31 -10.25 -10.42
N TRP A 221 32.92 -9.66 -9.39
CA TRP A 221 33.59 -8.37 -9.52
C TRP A 221 34.79 -8.54 -10.48
N PRO A 222 35.03 -7.56 -11.37
CA PRO A 222 36.36 -6.95 -11.31
C PRO A 222 36.35 -5.43 -11.46
N ARG A 223 37.43 -4.84 -10.92
CA ARG A 223 37.83 -3.44 -10.96
C ARG A 223 38.03 -2.96 -12.41
N SER A 224 37.17 -2.07 -12.92
CA SER A 224 37.52 -0.90 -13.78
C SER A 224 36.25 -0.21 -14.34
N PRO A 225 36.25 1.12 -14.59
CA PRO A 225 35.04 1.88 -14.89
C PRO A 225 34.93 2.23 -16.38
N ARG A 226 34.53 1.30 -17.25
CA ARG A 226 34.11 1.61 -18.64
C ARG A 226 33.10 0.58 -19.13
N CYS A 227 31.82 0.85 -18.94
CA CYS A 227 30.74 0.42 -19.84
C CYS A 227 29.43 1.09 -19.44
N CYS A 228 28.76 1.68 -20.43
CA CYS A 228 27.43 2.32 -20.40
C CYS A 228 27.39 3.82 -20.00
N THR A 229 27.97 4.66 -20.85
CA THR A 229 27.54 6.05 -21.05
C THR A 229 27.07 6.19 -22.50
N GLU A 230 25.78 6.48 -22.71
CA GLU A 230 25.33 7.53 -23.65
C GLU A 230 23.81 7.81 -23.50
N PRO A 231 23.37 9.09 -23.48
CA PRO A 231 21.97 9.49 -23.32
C PRO A 231 21.31 9.85 -24.66
N ALA A 232 20.06 9.45 -24.86
CA ALA A 232 19.25 9.95 -25.97
C ALA A 232 18.62 11.31 -25.63
N ALA A 233 19.20 12.38 -26.17
CA ALA A 233 18.59 13.71 -26.25
C ALA A 233 17.61 13.78 -27.43
N ALA A 234 16.39 14.29 -27.20
CA ALA A 234 15.46 14.62 -28.27
C ALA A 234 15.34 16.15 -28.37
N ALA A 235 15.94 16.73 -29.42
CA ALA A 235 15.83 18.13 -29.78
C ALA A 235 14.60 18.37 -30.67
N LEU A 236 13.91 19.48 -30.41
CA LEU A 236 12.86 20.06 -31.25
C LEU A 236 13.48 20.91 -32.37
N SER A 237 12.91 20.87 -33.58
CA SER A 237 12.90 22.03 -34.50
C SER A 237 11.90 21.89 -35.67
N PRO A 238 11.52 23.00 -36.33
CA PRO A 238 10.13 23.25 -36.75
C PRO A 238 9.83 23.13 -38.26
N ARG A 239 8.55 23.36 -38.58
CA ARG A 239 7.80 23.25 -39.86
C ARG A 239 8.36 24.00 -41.09
N ARG A 240 8.10 23.41 -42.27
CA ARG A 240 7.65 23.94 -43.62
C ARG A 240 8.40 23.17 -44.72
N SER A 241 7.92 22.91 -45.94
CA SER A 241 6.63 22.92 -46.65
C SER A 241 6.88 22.24 -48.02
N SER A 242 5.80 21.85 -48.70
CA SER A 242 5.68 21.51 -50.15
C SER A 242 6.07 20.09 -50.66
N ARG A 243 5.08 19.54 -51.37
CA ARG A 243 4.90 18.31 -52.20
C ARG A 243 5.75 18.34 -53.51
N PRO A 244 5.57 17.42 -54.49
CA PRO A 244 5.47 15.94 -54.48
C PRO A 244 6.32 15.28 -55.61
N LEU A 245 6.44 13.93 -55.66
CA LEU A 245 6.19 13.05 -56.85
C LEU A 245 6.93 11.69 -56.84
N ALA A 246 6.22 10.69 -57.39
CA ALA A 246 6.67 9.52 -58.15
C ALA A 246 7.41 8.33 -57.46
N ARG A 247 6.60 7.31 -57.15
CA ARG A 247 6.59 5.88 -57.59
C ARG A 247 7.85 5.13 -58.13
N PRO A 248 7.83 3.78 -58.09
CA PRO A 248 8.93 2.88 -57.71
C PRO A 248 9.45 2.00 -58.87
N HIS A 249 10.45 1.13 -58.61
CA HIS A 249 10.82 -0.17 -59.26
C HIS A 249 12.30 -0.47 -58.87
N ALA A 250 12.87 -1.68 -58.77
CA ALA A 250 12.45 -3.07 -58.92
C ALA A 250 13.56 -4.01 -58.36
N ARG A 251 13.14 -5.22 -57.95
CA ARG A 251 13.68 -6.58 -58.18
C ARG A 251 15.18 -6.96 -58.07
N ALA A 252 15.34 -8.13 -57.41
CA ALA A 252 16.17 -9.31 -57.78
C ALA A 252 17.70 -9.20 -57.54
N SER A 253 18.48 -10.23 -57.19
CA SER A 253 18.31 -11.69 -57.09
C SER A 253 19.59 -12.33 -56.52
N ALA A 254 19.46 -13.57 -56.05
CA ALA A 254 20.44 -14.68 -56.09
C ALA A 254 21.56 -14.78 -55.02
N GLY A 255 21.60 -15.96 -54.35
CA GLY A 255 22.72 -16.49 -53.56
C GLY A 255 23.82 -17.11 -54.45
N PRO A 256 24.56 -18.18 -54.07
CA PRO A 256 24.42 -19.07 -52.90
C PRO A 256 25.74 -19.47 -52.18
N GLY A 257 25.64 -20.24 -51.10
CA GLY A 257 26.40 -21.50 -50.97
C GLY A 257 27.51 -21.63 -49.92
N ALA A 258 27.58 -22.85 -49.36
CA ALA A 258 28.63 -23.51 -48.57
C ALA A 258 28.79 -23.13 -47.08
N ARG A 259 29.15 -24.02 -46.14
CA ARG A 259 29.00 -25.47 -45.87
C ARG A 259 29.78 -25.69 -44.55
N CYS A 260 29.28 -26.52 -43.62
CA CYS A 260 30.04 -26.98 -42.45
C CYS A 260 31.18 -27.95 -42.84
N PRO A 261 32.08 -28.25 -41.89
CA PRO A 261 32.38 -29.65 -41.62
C PRO A 261 32.33 -30.01 -40.13
N ALA A 262 32.04 -31.28 -39.89
CA ALA A 262 32.22 -32.00 -38.65
C ALA A 262 33.27 -33.09 -38.88
N GLU A 263 34.09 -33.41 -37.88
CA GLU A 263 34.82 -34.69 -37.84
C GLU A 263 35.11 -35.15 -36.40
N ARG A 264 35.15 -36.47 -36.24
CA ARG A 264 35.16 -37.27 -35.00
C ARG A 264 36.53 -37.95 -34.79
N ALA A 265 36.81 -38.31 -33.52
CA ALA A 265 37.42 -39.55 -32.98
C ALA A 265 38.17 -39.19 -31.68
N GLY A 266 38.26 -39.93 -30.57
CA GLY A 266 37.92 -41.29 -30.15
C GLY A 266 38.99 -41.75 -29.13
N GLY A 267 38.65 -42.32 -27.96
CA GLY A 267 39.64 -43.06 -27.13
C GLY A 267 39.57 -43.00 -25.58
N SER A 268 38.94 -44.03 -25.00
CA SER A 268 39.14 -44.75 -23.71
C SER A 268 39.48 -44.09 -22.34
N ARG A 269 38.54 -44.31 -21.39
CA ARG A 269 38.65 -44.85 -20.00
C ARG A 269 39.84 -44.48 -19.09
N ARG A 270 39.53 -43.85 -17.95
CA ARG A 270 39.80 -44.32 -16.57
C ARG A 270 38.91 -43.57 -15.57
N GLY A 271 38.34 -44.30 -14.62
CA GLY A 271 37.41 -43.77 -13.62
C GLY A 271 38.09 -43.05 -12.47
N CYS A 272 37.42 -42.00 -12.00
CA CYS A 272 37.43 -41.51 -10.62
C CYS A 272 36.01 -40.98 -10.37
N GLY A 273 35.28 -41.57 -9.44
CA GLY A 273 33.91 -41.15 -9.11
C GLY A 273 33.88 -39.82 -8.37
N PRO A 274 32.82 -39.01 -8.50
CA PRO A 274 32.59 -37.89 -7.61
C PRO A 274 31.57 -38.26 -6.52
N VAL A 275 32.06 -38.10 -5.30
CA VAL A 275 31.33 -37.94 -4.04
C VAL A 275 30.37 -36.75 -4.16
N GLY A 276 29.21 -36.85 -3.52
CA GLY A 276 28.43 -35.70 -3.07
C GLY A 276 27.35 -35.22 -4.02
N ALA A 277 26.17 -35.83 -3.91
CA ALA A 277 24.94 -35.40 -4.54
C ALA A 277 24.68 -33.90 -4.33
N ALA A 278 24.58 -33.16 -5.44
CA ALA A 278 23.97 -31.86 -5.48
C ALA A 278 22.52 -31.97 -4.99
N ALA A 279 22.29 -31.62 -3.73
CA ALA A 279 20.95 -31.40 -3.21
C ALA A 279 20.35 -30.22 -3.98
N ALA A 280 19.49 -30.55 -4.93
CA ALA A 280 18.68 -29.61 -5.69
C ALA A 280 18.06 -28.59 -4.72
N TYR A 281 18.40 -27.32 -4.94
CA TYR A 281 17.81 -26.16 -4.29
C TYR A 281 16.28 -26.19 -4.46
N ARG A 282 15.57 -26.79 -3.49
CA ARG A 282 14.12 -26.68 -3.39
C ARG A 282 13.80 -25.29 -2.84
N ARG A 283 13.27 -24.44 -3.72
CA ARG A 283 12.71 -23.12 -3.39
C ARG A 283 11.81 -23.20 -2.13
N PRO A 284 11.82 -22.19 -1.24
CA PRO A 284 10.90 -22.12 -0.11
C PRO A 284 9.43 -21.99 -0.54
N ARG A 285 8.53 -22.41 0.36
CA ARG A 285 7.14 -22.85 0.15
C ARG A 285 6.12 -21.78 -0.30
N GLN A 286 6.22 -21.26 -1.52
CA GLN A 286 5.01 -20.80 -2.26
C GLN A 286 4.24 -21.97 -2.90
N SER A 287 4.81 -23.17 -2.85
CA SER A 287 4.29 -24.37 -3.48
C SER A 287 3.22 -25.11 -2.68
N ALA A 288 3.07 -24.88 -1.37
CA ALA A 288 2.04 -25.57 -0.57
C ALA A 288 0.63 -25.05 -0.89
N VAL A 289 0.44 -23.73 -0.94
CA VAL A 289 -0.82 -23.10 -1.35
C VAL A 289 -1.11 -23.38 -2.83
N ARG A 290 -0.11 -23.28 -3.71
CA ARG A 290 -0.29 -23.59 -5.15
C ARG A 290 -0.54 -25.06 -5.45
N ARG A 291 -0.02 -26.02 -4.66
CA ARG A 291 -0.35 -27.45 -4.82
C ARG A 291 -1.75 -27.78 -4.30
N ARG A 292 -2.25 -27.12 -3.24
CA ARG A 292 -3.63 -27.33 -2.73
C ARG A 292 -4.72 -26.87 -3.71
N ILE A 293 -4.40 -25.95 -4.64
CA ILE A 293 -5.33 -25.40 -5.64
C ILE A 293 -5.37 -26.24 -6.94
N SER A 294 -4.52 -27.27 -7.09
CA SER A 294 -4.26 -27.96 -8.38
C SER A 294 -5.24 -29.07 -8.81
N GLY A 295 -6.50 -29.02 -8.37
CA GLY A 295 -7.59 -29.82 -8.96
C GLY A 295 -8.59 -28.87 -9.59
N GLY A 296 -9.06 -29.12 -10.82
CA GLY A 296 -10.10 -28.30 -11.44
C GLY A 296 -11.35 -28.29 -10.56
N ARG A 297 -11.56 -27.20 -9.81
CA ARG A 297 -12.70 -27.06 -8.89
C ARG A 297 -13.89 -26.44 -9.63
N SER A 298 -15.06 -27.03 -9.41
CA SER A 298 -16.31 -26.68 -10.09
C SER A 298 -16.86 -25.32 -9.64
N GLY A 299 -17.83 -24.75 -10.36
CA GLY A 299 -18.53 -23.54 -9.92
C GLY A 299 -19.28 -23.69 -8.59
N VAL A 300 -19.64 -24.94 -8.22
CA VAL A 300 -20.28 -25.28 -6.94
C VAL A 300 -19.28 -25.12 -5.77
N ASP A 301 -18.02 -25.49 -5.97
CA ASP A 301 -16.97 -25.33 -4.95
C ASP A 301 -16.65 -23.85 -4.69
N ALA A 302 -16.69 -23.01 -5.72
CA ALA A 302 -16.47 -21.58 -5.58
C ALA A 302 -17.57 -20.89 -4.76
N ARG A 303 -18.85 -21.21 -5.00
CA ARG A 303 -19.98 -20.67 -4.23
C ARG A 303 -19.95 -21.12 -2.77
N ARG A 304 -19.62 -22.39 -2.52
CA ARG A 304 -19.44 -22.91 -1.15
C ARG A 304 -18.34 -22.17 -0.40
N ARG A 305 -17.19 -21.95 -1.04
CA ARG A 305 -16.08 -21.20 -0.43
C ARG A 305 -16.44 -19.74 -0.16
N VAL A 306 -17.24 -19.13 -1.03
CA VAL A 306 -17.77 -17.78 -0.79
C VAL A 306 -18.71 -17.76 0.42
N ALA A 307 -19.64 -18.71 0.55
CA ALA A 307 -20.51 -18.78 1.72
C ALA A 307 -19.71 -18.90 3.03
N MET A 308 -18.71 -19.77 3.05
CA MET A 308 -17.80 -19.93 4.19
C MET A 308 -16.98 -18.69 4.50
N LEU A 309 -16.53 -17.98 3.46
CA LEU A 309 -15.84 -16.70 3.63
C LEU A 309 -16.76 -15.66 4.28
N LEU A 310 -18.00 -15.54 3.81
CA LEU A 310 -18.96 -14.57 4.36
C LEU A 310 -19.28 -14.88 5.83
N GLU A 311 -19.45 -16.16 6.18
CA GLU A 311 -19.62 -16.60 7.56
C GLU A 311 -18.40 -16.28 8.43
N SER A 312 -17.19 -16.61 7.95
CA SER A 312 -15.93 -16.41 8.69
C SER A 312 -15.53 -14.94 8.82
N ALA A 313 -15.87 -14.12 7.83
CA ALA A 313 -15.54 -12.69 7.82
C ALA A 313 -16.48 -11.87 8.72
N GLY A 314 -17.66 -12.41 9.04
CA GLY A 314 -18.70 -11.72 9.80
C GLY A 314 -19.25 -10.49 9.07
N GLY A 315 -19.77 -9.52 9.83
CA GLY A 315 -20.32 -8.27 9.27
C GLY A 315 -19.26 -7.43 8.55
N THR A 316 -19.69 -6.69 7.53
CA THR A 316 -18.93 -5.69 6.77
C THR A 316 -18.44 -4.55 7.67
N TYR A 317 -17.47 -3.76 7.21
CA TYR A 317 -16.96 -2.65 8.05
C TYR A 317 -18.06 -1.62 8.39
N PRO A 318 -18.95 -1.25 7.45
CA PRO A 318 -20.13 -0.45 7.80
C PRO A 318 -20.99 -1.09 8.89
N GLU A 319 -21.33 -2.37 8.77
CA GLU A 319 -22.14 -3.08 9.78
C GLU A 319 -21.44 -3.11 11.16
N GLN A 320 -20.13 -3.35 11.19
CA GLN A 320 -19.34 -3.30 12.43
C GLN A 320 -19.27 -1.90 13.04
N ALA A 321 -19.38 -0.85 12.23
CA ALA A 321 -19.45 0.54 12.68
C ALA A 321 -20.87 0.94 13.13
N GLY A 322 -21.83 0.02 13.11
CA GLY A 322 -23.23 0.27 13.44
C GLY A 322 -24.02 0.95 12.31
N ILE A 323 -23.47 1.00 11.09
CA ILE A 323 -24.11 1.64 9.94
C ILE A 323 -25.05 0.66 9.27
N VAL A 324 -26.35 0.91 9.39
CA VAL A 324 -27.38 0.22 8.59
C VAL A 324 -27.51 0.95 7.26
N LEU A 325 -26.80 0.44 6.24
CA LEU A 325 -26.72 1.10 4.96
C LEU A 325 -28.09 1.12 4.25
N ALA A 326 -28.54 2.32 3.88
CA ALA A 326 -29.75 2.57 3.10
C ALA A 326 -29.51 3.73 2.14
N ASP A 327 -30.31 3.82 1.06
CA ASP A 327 -30.27 4.97 0.13
C ASP A 327 -30.94 6.21 0.73
N ARG A 328 -30.35 6.71 1.83
CA ARG A 328 -30.77 7.86 2.63
C ARG A 328 -29.55 8.71 2.96
N ALA A 329 -29.77 10.01 3.19
CA ALA A 329 -28.71 10.99 3.44
C ALA A 329 -27.76 10.56 4.57
N GLU A 330 -28.32 10.19 5.73
CA GLU A 330 -27.55 9.85 6.94
C GLU A 330 -26.64 8.62 6.76
N PRO A 331 -27.13 7.40 6.37
CA PRO A 331 -26.24 6.25 6.18
C PRO A 331 -25.15 6.46 5.12
N LEU A 332 -25.43 7.22 4.06
CA LEU A 332 -24.43 7.52 3.04
C LEU A 332 -23.36 8.49 3.58
N TRP A 333 -23.74 9.46 4.41
CA TRP A 333 -22.77 10.31 5.12
C TRP A 333 -21.91 9.48 6.08
N GLN A 334 -22.52 8.61 6.88
CA GLN A 334 -21.79 7.73 7.79
C GLN A 334 -20.79 6.84 7.04
N LEU A 335 -21.16 6.34 5.86
CA LEU A 335 -20.26 5.59 4.99
C LEU A 335 -19.10 6.45 4.45
N LEU A 336 -19.35 7.73 4.13
CA LEU A 336 -18.29 8.68 3.75
C LEU A 336 -17.30 8.90 4.90
N VAL A 337 -17.81 9.08 6.13
CA VAL A 337 -16.97 9.21 7.34
C VAL A 337 -16.10 7.97 7.52
N LEU A 338 -16.68 6.77 7.45
CA LEU A 338 -15.93 5.50 7.54
C LEU A 338 -14.85 5.42 6.46
N SER A 339 -15.19 5.76 5.23
CA SER A 339 -14.27 5.76 4.09
C SER A 339 -13.13 6.78 4.27
N ASN A 340 -13.39 7.91 4.94
CA ASN A 340 -12.39 8.91 5.28
C ASN A 340 -11.38 8.37 6.31
N LEU A 341 -11.88 7.80 7.40
CA LEU A 341 -11.04 7.21 8.45
C LEU A 341 -10.22 6.02 7.91
N ALA A 342 -10.81 5.18 7.06
CA ALA A 342 -10.14 4.06 6.43
C ALA A 342 -9.09 4.47 5.38
N SER A 343 -9.18 5.70 4.84
CA SER A 343 -8.22 6.22 3.85
C SER A 343 -6.84 6.52 4.44
N ALA A 344 -6.75 6.74 5.75
CA ALA A 344 -5.55 7.21 6.42
C ALA A 344 -4.51 6.11 6.75
N ARG A 345 -4.36 5.06 5.92
CA ARG A 345 -3.44 3.90 6.17
C ARG A 345 -3.58 3.29 7.58
N ILE A 346 -4.76 3.37 8.16
CA ILE A 346 -5.09 2.87 9.50
C ILE A 346 -5.79 1.51 9.35
N HIS A 347 -5.63 0.63 10.33
CA HIS A 347 -6.29 -0.67 10.35
C HIS A 347 -7.82 -0.50 10.33
N GLY A 348 -8.54 -1.32 9.56
CA GLY A 348 -9.99 -1.17 9.34
C GLY A 348 -10.80 -1.13 10.62
N SER A 349 -10.40 -1.89 11.65
CA SER A 349 -11.03 -1.90 12.97
C SER A 349 -10.99 -0.55 13.69
N ILE A 350 -9.95 0.26 13.50
CA ILE A 350 -9.83 1.58 14.15
C ILE A 350 -10.72 2.60 13.42
N ALA A 351 -10.83 2.48 12.10
CA ALA A 351 -11.78 3.29 11.33
C ALA A 351 -13.23 2.98 11.75
N VAL A 352 -13.54 1.70 12.01
CA VAL A 352 -14.83 1.25 12.54
C VAL A 352 -15.13 1.88 13.90
N THR A 353 -14.24 1.72 14.89
CA THR A 353 -14.49 2.25 16.25
C THR A 353 -14.52 3.77 16.28
N GLY A 354 -13.66 4.44 15.49
CA GLY A 354 -13.67 5.90 15.35
C GLY A 354 -14.96 6.41 14.71
N THR A 355 -15.49 5.71 13.70
CA THR A 355 -16.75 6.07 13.05
C THR A 355 -17.93 5.90 14.00
N ALA A 356 -18.01 4.75 14.69
CA ALA A 356 -19.07 4.51 15.68
C ALA A 356 -19.08 5.57 16.79
N ALA A 357 -17.91 5.97 17.29
CA ALA A 357 -17.80 7.02 18.29
C ALA A 357 -18.24 8.40 17.78
N LEU A 358 -17.91 8.74 16.53
CA LEU A 358 -18.38 9.98 15.89
C LEU A 358 -19.91 10.00 15.73
N ILE A 359 -20.49 8.89 15.27
CA ILE A 359 -21.95 8.76 15.12
C ILE A 359 -22.62 8.94 16.48
N ALA A 360 -22.14 8.24 17.52
CA ALA A 360 -22.67 8.35 18.87
C ALA A 360 -22.55 9.78 19.46
N ALA A 361 -21.54 10.54 19.05
CA ALA A 361 -21.33 11.92 19.47
C ALA A 361 -22.18 12.95 18.69
N GLY A 362 -22.98 12.53 17.69
CA GLY A 362 -23.84 13.41 16.90
C GLY A 362 -23.28 13.78 15.52
N ALA A 363 -22.10 13.29 15.13
CA ALA A 363 -21.54 13.50 13.78
C ALA A 363 -22.09 12.51 12.73
N GLY A 364 -23.30 11.98 12.95
CA GLY A 364 -24.00 11.05 12.06
C GLY A 364 -24.57 11.70 10.79
N THR A 365 -24.56 13.03 10.70
CA THR A 365 -24.96 13.81 9.51
C THR A 365 -23.95 14.95 9.25
N PRO A 366 -23.94 15.56 8.05
CA PRO A 366 -23.09 16.72 7.80
C PRO A 366 -23.42 17.89 8.75
N ALA A 367 -24.69 18.29 8.86
CA ALA A 367 -25.16 19.29 9.82
C ALA A 367 -24.75 18.97 11.26
N GLY A 368 -24.97 17.74 11.74
CA GLY A 368 -24.58 17.34 13.09
C GLY A 368 -23.07 17.36 13.31
N THR A 369 -22.27 17.08 12.27
CA THR A 369 -20.80 17.21 12.32
C THR A 369 -20.37 18.67 12.48
N LEU A 370 -21.05 19.60 11.82
CA LEU A 370 -20.78 21.03 11.93
C LEU A 370 -21.21 21.59 13.29
N GLU A 371 -22.35 21.15 13.80
CA GLU A 371 -22.87 21.53 15.11
C GLU A 371 -21.96 21.03 16.24
N LEU A 372 -21.55 19.76 16.19
CA LEU A 372 -20.62 19.17 17.15
C LEU A 372 -19.28 19.93 17.17
N GLY A 373 -18.85 20.37 15.98
CA GLY A 373 -17.64 21.15 15.79
C GLY A 373 -16.35 20.33 15.93
N ARG A 374 -15.23 20.96 15.55
CA ARG A 374 -13.92 20.30 15.42
C ARG A 374 -13.39 19.72 16.75
N LEU A 375 -13.59 20.43 17.86
CA LEU A 375 -13.06 20.02 19.16
C LEU A 375 -13.71 18.73 19.64
N HIS A 376 -15.04 18.68 19.72
CA HIS A 376 -15.75 17.48 20.16
C HIS A 376 -15.65 16.33 19.15
N CYS A 377 -15.53 16.62 17.84
CA CYS A 377 -15.18 15.59 16.85
C CYS A 377 -13.82 14.92 17.17
N LYS A 378 -12.80 15.71 17.57
CA LYS A 378 -11.49 15.19 17.97
C LYS A 378 -11.60 14.33 19.22
N GLU A 379 -12.36 14.77 20.22
CA GLU A 379 -12.57 14.01 21.46
C GLU A 379 -13.29 12.69 21.21
N ALA A 380 -14.34 12.69 20.38
CA ALA A 380 -15.04 11.49 19.94
C ALA A 380 -14.10 10.50 19.23
N LEU A 381 -13.24 10.99 18.33
CA LEU A 381 -12.22 10.16 17.67
C LEU A 381 -11.25 9.54 18.67
N ILE A 382 -10.75 10.31 19.65
CA ILE A 382 -9.85 9.81 20.70
C ILE A 382 -10.55 8.74 21.56
N ALA A 383 -11.81 8.96 21.93
CA ALA A 383 -12.63 8.00 22.66
C ALA A 383 -12.84 6.71 21.85
N GLY A 384 -13.05 6.83 20.54
CA GLY A 384 -13.11 5.73 19.57
C GLY A 384 -11.77 5.09 19.21
N ARG A 385 -10.69 5.33 19.99
CA ARG A 385 -9.32 4.83 19.78
C ARG A 385 -8.62 5.32 18.52
N TYR A 386 -9.16 6.34 17.84
CA TYR A 386 -8.53 6.99 16.70
C TYR A 386 -7.67 8.17 17.20
N ARG A 387 -6.54 7.89 17.86
CA ARG A 387 -5.78 8.92 18.61
C ARG A 387 -4.81 9.75 17.78
N HIS A 388 -3.91 9.11 17.03
CA HIS A 388 -2.74 9.77 16.43
C HIS A 388 -3.06 10.83 15.37
N PHE A 389 -4.21 10.70 14.71
CA PHE A 389 -4.63 11.62 13.66
C PHE A 389 -5.95 12.32 13.97
N ALA A 390 -6.39 12.29 15.24
CA ALA A 390 -7.70 12.79 15.66
C ALA A 390 -7.91 14.26 15.25
N GLU A 391 -6.93 15.11 15.50
CA GLU A 391 -7.04 16.56 15.28
C GLU A 391 -7.15 16.95 13.80
N GLY A 392 -6.23 16.44 12.97
CA GLY A 392 -6.29 16.64 11.52
C GLY A 392 -7.54 16.00 10.92
N THR A 393 -7.97 14.84 11.42
CA THR A 393 -9.17 14.17 10.91
C THR A 393 -10.44 14.92 11.28
N ALA A 394 -10.59 15.41 12.52
CA ALA A 394 -11.72 16.22 12.94
C ALA A 394 -11.85 17.51 12.11
N THR A 395 -10.71 18.14 11.80
CA THR A 395 -10.65 19.30 10.90
C THR A 395 -11.17 18.96 9.51
N ARG A 396 -10.63 17.90 8.88
CA ARG A 396 -11.04 17.48 7.54
C ARG A 396 -12.50 17.03 7.49
N LEU A 397 -13.01 16.37 8.53
CA LEU A 397 -14.42 15.95 8.59
C LEU A 397 -15.36 17.15 8.64
N ASN A 398 -15.01 18.22 9.38
CA ASN A 398 -15.78 19.46 9.34
C ASN A 398 -15.77 20.09 7.94
N ASP A 399 -14.62 20.09 7.24
CA ASP A 399 -14.56 20.57 5.87
C ASP A 399 -15.34 19.67 4.89
N CYS A 400 -15.35 18.35 5.10
CA CYS A 400 -16.21 17.42 4.36
C CYS A 400 -17.69 17.74 4.58
N ALA A 401 -18.07 18.04 5.83
CA ALA A 401 -19.44 18.34 6.19
C ALA A 401 -19.92 19.63 5.52
N ARG A 402 -19.09 20.69 5.53
CA ARG A 402 -19.38 21.93 4.78
C ARG A 402 -19.58 21.66 3.30
N LEU A 403 -18.68 20.90 2.67
CA LEU A 403 -18.81 20.56 1.25
C LEU A 403 -20.12 19.80 0.98
N ALA A 404 -20.49 18.84 1.84
CA ALA A 404 -21.74 18.11 1.70
C ALA A 404 -22.97 19.00 1.82
N GLU A 405 -22.99 19.93 2.78
CA GLU A 405 -24.06 20.92 2.92
C GLU A 405 -24.13 21.86 1.71
N ASP A 406 -23.01 22.46 1.32
CA ASP A 406 -22.95 23.48 0.28
C ASP A 406 -23.28 22.94 -1.12
N GLU A 407 -22.79 21.75 -1.48
CA GLU A 407 -22.95 21.21 -2.83
C GLU A 407 -24.11 20.24 -2.99
N TYR A 408 -24.53 19.60 -1.90
CA TYR A 408 -25.51 18.51 -1.96
C TYR A 408 -26.63 18.65 -0.92
N GLY A 409 -26.72 19.77 -0.18
CA GLY A 409 -27.75 20.01 0.83
C GLY A 409 -27.75 18.96 1.95
N GLY A 410 -26.58 18.43 2.27
CA GLY A 410 -26.40 17.39 3.29
C GLY A 410 -26.76 15.97 2.81
N ASP A 411 -27.14 15.77 1.55
CA ASP A 411 -27.60 14.49 1.01
C ASP A 411 -26.73 14.00 -0.17
N LEU A 412 -25.91 12.99 0.09
CA LEU A 412 -25.00 12.42 -0.91
C LEU A 412 -25.69 11.71 -2.08
N ARG A 413 -27.02 11.53 -2.08
CA ARG A 413 -27.75 11.14 -3.29
C ARG A 413 -27.64 12.22 -4.38
N GLY A 414 -27.51 13.49 -3.97
CA GLY A 414 -27.17 14.59 -4.87
C GLY A 414 -25.82 14.39 -5.57
N LEU A 415 -24.85 13.76 -4.91
CA LEU A 415 -23.56 13.41 -5.52
C LEU A 415 -23.72 12.34 -6.61
N ALA A 416 -24.55 11.32 -6.39
CA ALA A 416 -24.84 10.31 -7.42
C ALA A 416 -25.52 10.92 -8.65
N ALA A 417 -26.47 11.84 -8.44
CA ALA A 417 -27.11 12.60 -9.51
C ALA A 417 -26.11 13.50 -10.27
N ALA A 418 -25.26 14.24 -9.55
CA ALA A 418 -24.21 15.08 -10.15
C ALA A 418 -23.17 14.25 -10.94
N ALA A 419 -22.87 13.03 -10.47
CA ALA A 419 -22.06 12.06 -11.19
C ALA A 419 -22.75 11.47 -12.43
N GLN A 420 -24.04 11.77 -12.65
CA GLN A 420 -24.89 11.15 -13.67
C GLN A 420 -24.91 9.63 -13.54
N TYR A 421 -24.85 9.14 -12.29
CA TYR A 421 -24.82 7.72 -11.96
C TYR A 421 -23.67 6.94 -12.63
N ARG A 422 -22.57 7.63 -13.00
CA ARG A 422 -21.38 7.01 -13.61
C ARG A 422 -20.32 6.69 -12.55
N PRO A 423 -19.88 5.42 -12.38
CA PRO A 423 -18.94 5.04 -11.33
C PRO A 423 -17.62 5.84 -11.33
N ASP A 424 -17.07 6.09 -12.50
CA ASP A 424 -15.87 6.90 -12.73
C ASP A 424 -16.03 8.35 -12.26
N ARG A 425 -17.20 8.95 -12.49
CA ARG A 425 -17.51 10.30 -12.00
C ARG A 425 -17.82 10.32 -10.51
N THR A 426 -18.55 9.33 -9.99
CA THR A 426 -18.81 9.19 -8.55
C THR A 426 -17.50 9.15 -7.77
N ARG A 427 -16.53 8.34 -8.21
CA ARG A 427 -15.19 8.29 -7.59
C ARG A 427 -14.45 9.62 -7.69
N ALA A 428 -14.57 10.36 -8.79
CA ALA A 428 -13.93 11.66 -8.96
C ALA A 428 -14.53 12.72 -8.02
N LEU A 429 -15.87 12.75 -7.87
CA LEU A 429 -16.55 13.65 -6.94
C LEU A 429 -16.26 13.32 -5.48
N LEU A 430 -16.24 12.03 -5.12
CA LEU A 430 -15.86 11.59 -3.77
C LEU A 430 -14.44 12.06 -3.38
N GLN A 431 -13.50 12.09 -4.32
CA GLN A 431 -12.12 12.56 -4.06
C GLN A 431 -12.01 14.07 -3.84
N ARG A 432 -13.09 14.84 -4.03
CA ARG A 432 -13.13 16.26 -3.68
C ARG A 432 -13.25 16.46 -2.18
N PHE A 433 -13.80 15.48 -1.46
CA PHE A 433 -13.89 15.51 0.00
C PHE A 433 -12.50 15.40 0.65
N PRO A 434 -12.10 16.35 1.50
CA PRO A 434 -10.79 16.33 2.16
C PRO A 434 -10.49 15.01 2.88
N GLY A 435 -9.39 14.35 2.50
CA GLY A 435 -8.98 13.08 3.10
C GLY A 435 -9.48 11.83 2.35
N ILE A 436 -10.39 11.97 1.39
CA ILE A 436 -10.80 10.86 0.52
C ILE A 436 -9.84 10.75 -0.66
N GLY A 437 -8.92 9.80 -0.56
CA GLY A 437 -8.13 9.35 -1.70
C GLY A 437 -8.86 8.28 -2.53
N PRO A 438 -8.29 7.80 -3.63
CA PRO A 438 -8.85 6.73 -4.47
C PRO A 438 -9.06 5.39 -3.81
N ALA A 439 -8.25 5.07 -2.80
CA ALA A 439 -8.56 3.91 -1.96
C ALA A 439 -9.85 4.13 -1.18
N GLY A 440 -10.05 5.33 -0.61
CA GLY A 440 -11.28 5.74 0.07
C GLY A 440 -12.49 5.79 -0.85
N ALA A 441 -12.36 6.41 -2.01
CA ALA A 441 -13.44 6.47 -3.00
C ALA A 441 -13.80 5.07 -3.53
N ALA A 442 -12.80 4.19 -3.70
CA ALA A 442 -13.06 2.79 -4.04
C ALA A 442 -13.77 2.04 -2.92
N ALA A 443 -13.36 2.23 -1.66
CA ALA A 443 -14.01 1.63 -0.49
C ALA A 443 -15.47 2.12 -0.36
N PHE A 444 -15.71 3.43 -0.46
CA PHE A 444 -17.05 3.99 -0.48
C PHE A 444 -17.90 3.33 -1.57
N CYS A 445 -17.43 3.29 -2.83
CA CYS A 445 -18.19 2.69 -3.91
C CYS A 445 -18.41 1.18 -3.71
N ARG A 446 -17.43 0.48 -3.14
CA ARG A 446 -17.50 -0.96 -2.85
C ARG A 446 -18.63 -1.27 -1.87
N ASP A 447 -18.81 -0.45 -0.84
CA ASP A 447 -19.89 -0.62 0.14
C ASP A 447 -21.22 -0.04 -0.38
N ALA A 448 -21.19 1.15 -0.97
CA ALA A 448 -22.38 1.85 -1.49
C ALA A 448 -23.10 1.05 -2.60
N GLN A 449 -22.43 0.14 -3.32
CA GLN A 449 -23.10 -0.69 -4.33
C GLN A 449 -24.22 -1.59 -3.76
N ALA A 450 -24.29 -1.76 -2.43
CA ALA A 450 -25.43 -2.39 -1.77
C ALA A 450 -26.74 -1.64 -2.07
N VAL A 451 -26.69 -0.31 -2.07
CA VAL A 451 -27.85 0.59 -2.22
C VAL A 451 -27.83 1.40 -3.52
N TRP A 452 -26.68 1.45 -4.22
CA TRP A 452 -26.48 2.12 -5.50
C TRP A 452 -26.13 1.10 -6.61
N PRO A 453 -27.12 0.46 -7.27
CA PRO A 453 -26.88 -0.60 -8.24
C PRO A 453 -26.01 -0.19 -9.43
N HIS A 454 -26.03 1.09 -9.82
CA HIS A 454 -25.22 1.63 -10.91
C HIS A 454 -23.69 1.56 -10.66
N LEU A 455 -23.27 1.31 -9.41
CA LEU A 455 -21.87 1.08 -9.07
C LEU A 455 -21.41 -0.36 -9.31
N ARG A 456 -22.32 -1.31 -9.50
CA ARG A 456 -21.97 -2.74 -9.62
C ARG A 456 -21.33 -3.04 -10.99
N PRO A 457 -20.26 -3.86 -11.04
CA PRO A 457 -19.48 -4.36 -9.90
C PRO A 457 -18.44 -3.33 -9.42
N ALA A 458 -18.55 -2.89 -8.16
CA ALA A 458 -17.53 -2.05 -7.54
C ALA A 458 -16.53 -2.94 -6.78
N LEU A 459 -15.49 -3.38 -7.49
CA LEU A 459 -14.41 -4.18 -6.93
C LEU A 459 -13.12 -3.36 -6.88
N ASP A 460 -12.52 -3.26 -5.72
CA ASP A 460 -11.29 -2.50 -5.53
C ASP A 460 -10.05 -3.30 -5.95
N ALA A 461 -8.88 -2.65 -5.92
CA ALA A 461 -7.63 -3.26 -6.36
C ALA A 461 -7.13 -4.40 -5.45
N ARG A 462 -7.72 -4.58 -4.25
CA ARG A 462 -7.34 -5.62 -3.29
C ARG A 462 -8.21 -6.86 -3.45
N VAL A 463 -9.46 -6.72 -3.92
CA VAL A 463 -10.37 -7.84 -4.18
C VAL A 463 -9.71 -8.99 -4.97
N PRO A 464 -9.01 -8.76 -6.11
CA PRO A 464 -8.37 -9.84 -6.85
C PRO A 464 -7.31 -10.59 -6.03
N VAL A 465 -6.56 -9.89 -5.17
CA VAL A 465 -5.55 -10.51 -4.30
C VAL A 465 -6.20 -11.45 -3.29
N GLY A 466 -7.33 -11.05 -2.71
CA GLY A 466 -8.11 -11.91 -1.82
C GLY A 466 -8.68 -13.12 -2.55
N ALA A 467 -9.23 -12.91 -3.75
CA ALA A 467 -9.80 -13.98 -4.57
C ALA A 467 -8.73 -15.02 -4.95
N GLU A 468 -7.54 -14.59 -5.36
CA GLU A 468 -6.43 -15.49 -5.69
C GLU A 468 -6.00 -16.36 -4.49
N ARG A 469 -5.96 -15.80 -3.27
CA ARG A 469 -5.60 -16.55 -2.06
C ARG A 469 -6.58 -17.67 -1.76
N LEU A 470 -7.86 -17.45 -2.07
CA LEU A 470 -8.92 -18.43 -1.90
C LEU A 470 -9.13 -19.28 -3.16
N GLY A 471 -8.36 -19.12 -4.24
CA GLY A 471 -8.57 -19.85 -5.49
C GLY A 471 -9.94 -19.56 -6.13
N LEU A 472 -10.47 -18.35 -5.96
CA LEU A 472 -11.67 -17.84 -6.61
C LEU A 472 -11.32 -17.14 -7.94
N PRO A 473 -12.28 -16.98 -8.88
CA PRO A 473 -12.05 -16.20 -10.10
C PRO A 473 -11.68 -14.74 -9.77
N VAL A 474 -10.82 -14.15 -10.59
CA VAL A 474 -10.35 -12.76 -10.42
C VAL A 474 -11.04 -11.80 -11.38
N GLU A 475 -11.72 -12.32 -12.40
CA GLU A 475 -12.48 -11.53 -13.35
C GLU A 475 -13.74 -10.95 -12.69
N PRO A 476 -14.00 -9.63 -12.80
CA PRO A 476 -15.11 -8.97 -12.11
C PRO A 476 -16.46 -9.64 -12.30
N ASP A 477 -16.83 -9.97 -13.54
CA ASP A 477 -18.14 -10.54 -13.86
C ASP A 477 -18.30 -11.96 -13.30
N ARG A 478 -17.22 -12.75 -13.32
CA ARG A 478 -17.22 -14.12 -12.76
C ARG A 478 -17.31 -14.12 -11.25
N LEU A 479 -16.61 -13.18 -10.61
CA LEU A 479 -16.66 -13.03 -9.16
C LEU A 479 -18.03 -12.53 -8.70
N ALA A 480 -18.61 -11.57 -9.43
CA ALA A 480 -19.95 -11.06 -9.16
C ALA A 480 -21.03 -12.14 -9.30
N ALA A 481 -20.87 -13.08 -10.23
CA ALA A 481 -21.81 -14.20 -10.43
C ALA A 481 -21.81 -15.27 -9.33
N LEU A 482 -20.94 -15.17 -8.32
CA LEU A 482 -20.88 -16.11 -7.19
C LEU A 482 -21.88 -15.78 -6.07
N VAL A 483 -22.44 -14.57 -6.06
CA VAL A 483 -23.38 -14.08 -5.04
C VAL A 483 -24.55 -13.37 -5.69
N ASP A 484 -25.63 -13.20 -4.94
CA ASP A 484 -26.70 -12.31 -5.35
C ASP A 484 -26.17 -10.87 -5.51
N PRO A 485 -26.66 -10.08 -6.48
CA PRO A 485 -26.18 -8.72 -6.71
C PRO A 485 -26.25 -7.81 -5.46
N SER A 486 -27.19 -8.08 -4.55
CA SER A 486 -27.31 -7.39 -3.25
C SER A 486 -26.14 -7.68 -2.31
N ASP A 487 -25.56 -8.88 -2.35
CA ASP A 487 -24.50 -9.34 -1.45
C ASP A 487 -23.09 -9.15 -2.03
N LEU A 488 -22.98 -8.63 -3.26
CA LEU A 488 -21.68 -8.36 -3.89
C LEU A 488 -20.78 -7.45 -3.05
N HIS A 489 -21.37 -6.48 -2.35
CA HIS A 489 -20.62 -5.59 -1.45
C HIS A 489 -19.97 -6.36 -0.29
N ARG A 490 -20.65 -7.36 0.28
CA ARG A 490 -20.15 -8.22 1.36
C ARG A 490 -19.00 -9.10 0.88
N LEU A 491 -19.17 -9.71 -0.29
CA LEU A 491 -18.10 -10.49 -0.91
C LEU A 491 -16.87 -9.62 -1.18
N ALA A 492 -17.06 -8.43 -1.73
CA ALA A 492 -15.96 -7.52 -2.00
C ALA A 492 -15.25 -7.09 -0.70
N ASP A 493 -15.98 -6.74 0.37
CA ASP A 493 -15.40 -6.41 1.68
C ASP A 493 -14.58 -7.57 2.25
N ALA A 494 -15.15 -8.77 2.25
CA ALA A 494 -14.51 -9.96 2.79
C ALA A 494 -13.21 -10.29 2.04
N LEU A 495 -13.18 -10.15 0.71
CA LEU A 495 -11.97 -10.38 -0.08
C LEU A 495 -10.89 -9.32 0.15
N VAL A 496 -11.27 -8.07 0.44
CA VAL A 496 -10.31 -7.05 0.89
C VAL A 496 -9.68 -7.45 2.21
N ARG A 497 -10.46 -7.97 3.15
CA ARG A 497 -9.95 -8.47 4.44
C ARG A 497 -9.01 -9.64 4.25
N VAL A 498 -9.37 -10.62 3.41
CA VAL A 498 -8.50 -11.75 3.04
C VAL A 498 -7.19 -11.27 2.40
N ALA A 499 -7.20 -10.20 1.62
CA ALA A 499 -5.98 -9.63 1.05
C ALA A 499 -5.05 -9.01 2.12
N LEU A 500 -5.63 -8.45 3.19
CA LEU A 500 -4.91 -7.81 4.30
C LEU A 500 -4.48 -8.80 5.38
N ASP A 501 -5.30 -9.81 5.65
CA ASP A 501 -5.11 -10.86 6.65
C ASP A 501 -4.99 -12.24 5.95
N PRO A 502 -3.75 -12.74 5.72
CA PRO A 502 -3.54 -14.08 5.18
C PRO A 502 -4.12 -15.21 6.05
N GLU A 503 -4.24 -15.03 7.37
CA GLU A 503 -4.73 -16.08 8.27
C GLU A 503 -6.23 -16.32 8.09
N LEU A 504 -7.00 -15.29 7.74
CA LEU A 504 -8.40 -15.45 7.34
C LEU A 504 -8.53 -16.36 6.10
N ALA A 505 -7.59 -16.27 5.16
CA ALA A 505 -7.59 -17.17 3.99
C ALA A 505 -7.36 -18.63 4.42
N GLU A 506 -6.43 -18.85 5.36
CA GLU A 506 -6.10 -20.19 5.88
C GLU A 506 -7.29 -20.80 6.63
N ARG A 507 -7.93 -20.04 7.54
CA ARG A 507 -9.13 -20.49 8.26
C ARG A 507 -10.25 -20.95 7.33
N VAL A 508 -10.52 -20.19 6.27
CA VAL A 508 -11.57 -20.54 5.28
C VAL A 508 -11.18 -21.81 4.50
N LEU A 509 -9.91 -21.94 4.10
CA LEU A 509 -9.44 -23.10 3.33
C LEU A 509 -9.33 -24.38 4.16
N ASP A 510 -9.06 -24.26 5.45
CA ASP A 510 -9.00 -25.39 6.38
C ASP A 510 -10.42 -25.86 6.74
N ALA A 511 -11.34 -24.93 7.02
CA ALA A 511 -12.76 -25.26 7.25
C ALA A 511 -13.44 -25.92 6.03
N GLU A 512 -12.96 -25.66 4.81
CA GLU A 512 -13.46 -26.31 3.58
C GLU A 512 -13.09 -27.80 3.53
N GLN A 513 -11.99 -28.18 4.18
CA GLN A 513 -11.46 -29.55 4.19
C GLN A 513 -12.04 -30.41 5.33
N GLU A 514 -12.69 -29.81 6.34
CA GLU A 514 -13.39 -30.56 7.37
C GLU A 514 -14.66 -31.23 6.81
N PRO A 515 -14.82 -32.56 6.97
CA PRO A 515 -16.02 -33.26 6.53
C PRO A 515 -17.25 -32.73 7.27
N ALA A 516 -18.36 -32.55 6.55
CA ALA A 516 -19.60 -31.95 7.06
C ALA A 516 -20.24 -32.68 8.26
N ALA A 517 -19.72 -33.84 8.65
CA ALA A 517 -20.22 -34.67 9.75
C ALA A 517 -19.76 -34.23 11.15
N GLU A 518 -18.76 -33.34 11.29
CA GLU A 518 -18.20 -32.94 12.59
C GLU A 518 -18.57 -31.51 13.04
N ARG A 519 -19.39 -30.78 12.28
CA ARG A 519 -19.90 -29.46 12.70
C ARG A 519 -21.02 -29.63 13.74
N LEU A 520 -20.64 -29.81 15.00
CA LEU A 520 -21.57 -29.67 16.12
C LEU A 520 -22.07 -28.21 16.18
N PRO A 521 -23.39 -27.98 16.31
CA PRO A 521 -23.92 -26.64 16.50
C PRO A 521 -23.44 -26.11 17.84
N VAL A 522 -22.69 -25.00 17.81
CA VAL A 522 -22.42 -24.19 18.99
C VAL A 522 -23.69 -23.38 19.25
N HIS A 523 -24.46 -23.78 20.25
CA HIS A 523 -25.62 -23.05 20.76
C HIS A 523 -25.21 -21.88 21.66
#